data_AF-R5P9L9-F1
#
_entry.id   AF-R5P9L9-F1
#
_cell.length_a   1.000
_cell.length_b   1.000
_cell.length_c   1.000
_cell.angle_alpha   90.00
_cell.angle_beta   90.00
_cell.angle_gamma   90.00
#
_symmetry.space_group_name_H-M   'P 1'
#
loop_
_entity.id
_entity.type
_entity.pdbx_description
1 polymer ?
#
loop_
_entity_poly.entity_id
_entity_poly.type
_entity_poly.pdbx_seq_one_letter_code
_entity_poly.pdbx_strand_id
1 'polypeptide(L)'
;MPKEFIPSVQKGFKDCLKNGVLGGFPMTGLKVTLTDGSFHPVDSDQLSFELVAHQAFKVLCPKAKPTLMEPIMKVEVVTPEENMGDVIGDLNKRRGMVQGMEEARSGARIVKAMVPLAEMFGYVTALRTITSGRATSSMEYDHHEPLSASIAKAVLEEVNGHAELL
;
A
#
# COMPACT_ATOMS: atom_id res chain seq x y z
N MET A 1 21.68 -25.44 12.14
CA MET A 1 22.46 -24.17 12.08
C MET A 1 22.67 -23.61 13.48
N PRO A 2 23.89 -23.15 13.84
CA PRO A 2 24.16 -22.46 15.09
C PRO A 2 23.25 -21.24 15.29
N LYS A 3 22.79 -21.01 16.52
CA LYS A 3 21.85 -19.91 16.85
C LYS A 3 22.44 -18.53 16.61
N GLU A 4 23.77 -18.42 16.59
CA GLU A 4 24.50 -17.17 16.35
C GLU A 4 24.33 -16.60 14.93
N PHE A 5 23.96 -17.44 13.95
CA PHE A 5 23.72 -17.00 12.56
C PHE A 5 22.27 -16.57 12.29
N ILE A 6 21.34 -16.84 13.22
CA ILE A 6 19.92 -16.43 13.07
C ILE A 6 19.78 -14.91 12.85
N PRO A 7 20.48 -14.03 13.60
CA PRO A 7 20.42 -12.59 13.36
C PRO A 7 20.90 -12.17 11.97
N SER A 8 21.91 -12.85 11.41
CA SER A 8 22.42 -12.62 10.05
C SER A 8 21.36 -12.95 9.00
N VAL A 9 20.69 -14.10 9.14
CA VAL A 9 19.56 -14.45 8.26
C VAL A 9 18.43 -13.42 8.35
N GLN A 10 18.06 -13.01 9.58
CA GLN A 10 17.03 -12.00 9.80
C GLN A 10 17.41 -10.67 9.15
N LYS A 11 18.66 -10.24 9.28
CA LYS A 11 19.17 -9.03 8.65
C LYS A 11 19.07 -9.11 7.13
N GLY A 12 19.50 -10.22 6.52
CA GLY A 12 19.40 -10.38 5.07
C GLY A 12 17.97 -10.30 4.54
N PHE A 13 17.01 -10.96 5.21
CA PHE A 13 15.58 -10.79 4.85
C PHE A 13 15.12 -9.35 5.03
N LYS A 14 15.51 -8.67 6.11
CA LYS A 14 15.13 -7.28 6.38
C LYS A 14 15.69 -6.31 5.34
N ASP A 15 16.89 -6.55 4.83
CA ASP A 15 17.49 -5.72 3.77
C ASP A 15 16.72 -5.89 2.45
N CYS A 16 16.23 -7.09 2.16
CA CYS A 16 15.40 -7.36 0.98
C CYS A 16 14.02 -6.71 1.05
N LEU A 17 13.46 -6.44 2.24
CA LEU A 17 12.15 -5.79 2.38
C LEU A 17 12.10 -4.39 1.76
N LYS A 18 13.24 -3.72 1.56
CA LYS A 18 13.29 -2.41 0.91
C LYS A 18 13.00 -2.48 -0.59
N ASN A 19 13.20 -3.65 -1.22
CA ASN A 19 13.10 -3.84 -2.66
C ASN A 19 12.31 -5.13 -2.96
N GLY A 20 10.98 -5.01 -2.97
CA GLY A 20 10.07 -6.13 -3.20
C GLY A 20 10.17 -6.70 -4.61
N VAL A 21 9.84 -8.00 -4.74
CA VAL A 21 10.03 -8.77 -5.98
C VAL A 21 9.15 -8.36 -7.16
N LEU A 22 8.09 -7.58 -6.92
CA LEU A 22 7.15 -7.17 -7.96
C LEU A 22 7.66 -5.96 -8.76
N GLY A 23 7.74 -4.79 -8.14
CA GLY A 23 8.13 -3.54 -8.80
C GLY A 23 9.15 -2.74 -7.98
N GLY A 24 9.85 -3.39 -7.05
CA GLY A 24 10.81 -2.76 -6.17
C GLY A 24 10.25 -1.86 -5.07
N PHE A 25 8.94 -1.93 -4.83
CA PHE A 25 8.31 -1.26 -3.69
C PHE A 25 8.69 -1.93 -2.36
N PRO A 26 8.68 -1.18 -1.24
CA PRO A 26 8.86 -1.77 0.07
C PRO A 26 7.84 -2.88 0.35
N MET A 27 8.32 -4.03 0.78
CA MET A 27 7.50 -5.18 1.12
C MET A 27 7.25 -5.20 2.63
N THR A 28 5.99 -5.41 3.01
CA THR A 28 5.57 -5.60 4.41
C THR A 28 4.82 -6.93 4.55
N GLY A 29 4.48 -7.32 5.78
CA GLY A 29 3.66 -8.52 6.02
C GLY A 29 4.37 -9.86 5.79
N LEU A 30 5.70 -9.90 5.77
CA LEU A 30 6.46 -11.14 5.62
C LEU A 30 6.68 -11.84 6.97
N LYS A 31 6.29 -13.12 7.06
CA LYS A 31 6.68 -14.01 8.16
C LYS A 31 7.64 -15.08 7.64
N VAL A 32 8.89 -15.02 8.10
CA VAL A 32 9.92 -16.03 7.77
C VAL A 32 10.02 -17.02 8.93
N THR A 33 9.91 -18.31 8.63
CA THR A 33 10.11 -19.39 9.61
C THR A 33 11.32 -20.22 9.19
N LEU A 34 12.36 -20.23 10.02
CA LEU A 34 13.54 -21.06 9.84
C LEU A 34 13.24 -22.47 10.37
N THR A 35 13.17 -23.45 9.47
CA THR A 35 12.85 -24.84 9.83
C THR A 35 14.11 -25.65 10.11
N ASP A 36 15.09 -25.58 9.21
CA ASP A 36 16.35 -26.30 9.30
C ASP A 36 17.46 -25.54 8.56
N GLY A 37 18.73 -25.95 8.75
CA GLY A 37 19.86 -25.42 8.02
C GLY A 37 21.19 -26.10 8.36
N SER A 38 22.02 -26.30 7.34
CA SER A 38 23.39 -26.82 7.44
C SER A 38 24.42 -25.69 7.49
N PHE A 39 25.62 -25.98 8.00
CA PHE A 39 26.75 -25.06 7.97
C PHE A 39 28.07 -25.85 7.89
N HIS A 40 29.11 -25.23 7.34
CA HIS A 40 30.47 -25.75 7.35
C HIS A 40 31.34 -24.91 8.31
N PRO A 41 32.07 -25.52 9.27
CA PRO A 41 32.76 -24.78 10.33
C PRO A 41 33.82 -23.77 9.85
N VAL A 42 34.41 -23.99 8.67
CA VAL A 42 35.50 -23.14 8.13
C VAL A 42 34.99 -22.15 7.09
N ASP A 43 33.98 -22.54 6.30
CA ASP A 43 33.55 -21.77 5.12
C ASP A 43 32.24 -21.00 5.35
N SER A 44 31.55 -21.24 6.48
CA SER A 44 30.31 -20.54 6.82
C SER A 44 30.57 -19.41 7.82
N ASP A 45 30.30 -18.19 7.37
CA ASP A 45 30.36 -16.98 8.19
C ASP A 45 29.02 -16.24 8.21
N GLN A 46 28.96 -15.12 8.94
CA GLN A 46 27.74 -14.30 9.05
C GLN A 46 27.29 -13.75 7.70
N LEU A 47 28.23 -13.33 6.85
CA LEU A 47 27.93 -12.78 5.53
C LEU A 47 27.31 -13.84 4.61
N SER A 48 27.79 -15.09 4.70
CA SER A 48 27.25 -16.22 3.95
C SER A 48 25.76 -16.42 4.21
N PHE A 49 25.34 -16.35 5.48
CA PHE A 49 23.93 -16.48 5.85
C PHE A 49 23.07 -15.28 5.44
N GLU A 50 23.63 -14.06 5.42
CA GLU A 50 22.96 -12.87 4.86
C GLU A 50 22.70 -13.05 3.35
N LEU A 51 23.71 -13.52 2.61
CA LEU A 51 23.61 -13.76 1.16
C LEU A 51 22.61 -14.88 0.83
N VAL A 52 22.61 -15.97 1.60
CA VAL A 52 21.63 -17.05 1.45
C VAL A 52 20.21 -16.53 1.70
N ALA A 53 20.00 -15.66 2.70
CA ALA A 53 18.71 -15.02 2.94
C ALA A 53 18.27 -14.17 1.75
N HIS A 54 19.18 -13.40 1.14
CA HIS A 54 18.88 -12.62 -0.07
C HIS A 54 18.47 -13.50 -1.24
N GLN A 55 19.16 -14.61 -1.44
CA GLN A 55 18.84 -15.55 -2.52
C GLN A 55 17.52 -16.28 -2.24
N ALA A 56 17.28 -16.68 -1.00
CA ALA A 56 16.02 -17.30 -0.57
C ALA A 56 14.84 -16.34 -0.78
N PHE A 57 14.98 -15.05 -0.46
CA PHE A 57 13.95 -14.04 -0.72
C PHE A 57 13.55 -14.02 -2.20
N LYS A 58 14.52 -13.95 -3.11
CA LYS A 58 14.28 -13.92 -4.58
C LYS A 58 13.56 -15.18 -5.10
N VAL A 59 13.77 -16.34 -4.47
CA VAL A 59 13.17 -17.61 -4.93
C VAL A 59 11.82 -17.88 -4.27
N LEU A 60 11.67 -17.51 -2.99
CA LEU A 60 10.50 -17.86 -2.19
C LEU A 60 9.39 -16.81 -2.28
N CYS A 61 9.73 -15.51 -2.31
CA CYS A 61 8.72 -14.45 -2.35
C CYS A 61 7.81 -14.52 -3.59
N PRO A 62 8.30 -14.80 -4.81
CA PRO A 62 7.43 -14.99 -5.98
C PRO A 62 6.42 -16.14 -5.79
N LYS A 63 6.79 -17.19 -5.05
CA LYS A 63 5.91 -18.34 -4.77
C LYS A 63 4.87 -18.06 -3.68
N ALA A 64 5.06 -16.98 -2.92
CA ALA A 64 4.18 -16.58 -1.84
C ALA A 64 2.98 -15.74 -2.31
N LYS A 65 2.79 -15.56 -3.63
CA LYS A 65 1.74 -14.72 -4.23
C LYS A 65 1.79 -13.29 -3.71
N PRO A 66 2.90 -12.56 -3.97
CA PRO A 66 3.03 -11.19 -3.50
C PRO A 66 1.90 -10.34 -4.11
N THR A 67 1.36 -9.40 -3.35
CA THR A 67 0.27 -8.54 -3.78
C THR A 67 0.69 -7.09 -3.64
N LEU A 68 0.42 -6.27 -4.66
CA LEU A 68 0.60 -4.82 -4.54
C LEU A 68 -0.52 -4.24 -3.66
N MET A 69 -0.12 -3.35 -2.77
CA MET A 69 -1.01 -2.67 -1.84
C MET A 69 -1.01 -1.17 -2.15
N GLU A 70 -2.17 -0.52 -2.05
CA GLU A 70 -2.29 0.94 -2.14
C GLU A 70 -2.77 1.55 -0.82
N PRO A 71 -2.29 2.75 -0.44
CA PRO A 71 -2.75 3.43 0.75
C PRO A 71 -4.16 4.00 0.54
N ILE A 72 -5.04 3.71 1.48
CA ILE A 72 -6.41 4.22 1.56
C ILE A 72 -6.45 5.35 2.58
N MET A 73 -7.05 6.45 2.15
CA MET A 73 -7.23 7.65 2.93
C MET A 73 -8.65 7.71 3.46
N LYS A 74 -8.80 8.02 4.74
CA LYS A 74 -10.08 8.42 5.31
C LYS A 74 -10.27 9.90 5.04
N VAL A 75 -11.25 10.21 4.19
CA VAL A 75 -11.56 11.55 3.70
C VAL A 75 -12.84 12.05 4.35
N GLU A 76 -12.80 13.30 4.81
CA GLU A 76 -13.98 14.03 5.27
C GLU A 76 -14.16 15.28 4.41
N VAL A 77 -15.35 15.44 3.84
CA VAL A 77 -15.71 16.59 3.02
C VAL A 77 -16.85 17.34 3.66
N VAL A 78 -16.63 18.62 4.00
CA VAL A 78 -17.67 19.51 4.51
C VAL A 78 -18.19 20.34 3.35
N THR A 79 -19.49 20.24 3.05
CA THR A 79 -20.12 20.87 1.89
C THR A 79 -21.56 21.31 2.20
N PRO A 80 -22.10 22.34 1.52
CA PRO A 80 -23.53 22.63 1.58
C PRO A 80 -24.39 21.44 1.07
N GLU A 81 -25.61 21.30 1.58
CA GLU A 81 -26.53 20.21 1.20
C GLU A 81 -26.81 20.18 -0.32
N GLU A 82 -26.93 21.34 -0.94
CA GLU A 82 -27.15 21.47 -2.38
C GLU A 82 -26.02 20.92 -3.26
N ASN A 83 -24.79 20.85 -2.75
CA ASN A 83 -23.63 20.30 -3.45
C ASN A 83 -23.29 18.87 -3.02
N MET A 84 -24.04 18.28 -2.09
CA MET A 84 -23.76 16.96 -1.53
C MET A 84 -23.75 15.88 -2.63
N GLY A 85 -24.71 15.94 -3.57
CA GLY A 85 -24.80 14.99 -4.68
C GLY A 85 -23.58 15.02 -5.60
N ASP A 86 -23.10 16.23 -5.94
CA ASP A 86 -21.92 16.40 -6.80
C ASP A 86 -20.65 15.88 -6.12
N VAL A 87 -20.49 16.13 -4.82
CA VAL A 87 -19.35 15.64 -4.03
C VAL A 87 -19.32 14.12 -3.99
N ILE A 88 -20.47 13.48 -3.72
CA ILE A 88 -20.56 12.01 -3.71
C ILE A 88 -20.28 11.45 -5.10
N GLY A 89 -20.80 12.10 -6.15
CA GLY A 89 -20.55 11.73 -7.54
C GLY A 89 -19.06 11.77 -7.90
N ASP A 90 -18.33 12.80 -7.47
CA ASP A 90 -16.89 12.90 -7.69
C ASP A 90 -16.09 11.85 -6.90
N LEU A 91 -16.43 11.63 -5.62
CA LEU A 91 -15.80 10.60 -4.79
C LEU A 91 -15.97 9.20 -5.40
N ASN A 92 -17.16 8.86 -5.90
CA ASN A 92 -17.40 7.57 -6.56
C ASN A 92 -16.57 7.40 -7.85
N LYS A 93 -16.39 8.47 -8.64
CA LYS A 93 -15.51 8.44 -9.82
C LYS A 93 -14.05 8.16 -9.45
N ARG A 94 -13.65 8.56 -8.24
CA ARG A 94 -12.31 8.38 -7.65
C ARG A 94 -12.16 7.07 -6.89
N ARG A 95 -12.99 6.06 -7.17
CA ARG A 95 -13.01 4.78 -6.44
C ARG A 95 -13.26 4.94 -4.93
N GLY A 96 -13.86 6.06 -4.53
CA GLY A 96 -14.18 6.33 -3.13
C GLY A 96 -15.37 5.53 -2.66
N MET A 97 -15.28 4.97 -1.45
CA MET A 97 -16.36 4.27 -0.77
C MET A 97 -16.92 5.15 0.35
N VAL A 98 -18.10 5.72 0.13
CA VAL A 98 -18.79 6.56 1.12
C VAL A 98 -19.24 5.69 2.31
N GLN A 99 -18.78 6.05 3.50
CA GLN A 99 -19.09 5.37 4.77
C GLN A 99 -20.37 5.92 5.41
N GLY A 100 -20.65 7.20 5.21
CA GLY A 100 -21.80 7.85 5.83
C GLY A 100 -21.81 9.36 5.62
N MET A 101 -22.90 9.97 6.06
CA MET A 101 -23.13 11.40 6.00
C MET A 101 -23.60 11.89 7.37
N GLU A 102 -23.05 12.99 7.83
CA GLU A 102 -23.42 13.65 9.08
C GLU A 102 -23.82 15.10 8.82
N GLU A 103 -24.63 15.66 9.70
CA GLU A 103 -25.00 17.07 9.66
C GLU A 103 -24.24 17.84 10.73
N ALA A 104 -23.48 18.83 10.30
CA ALA A 104 -22.80 19.75 11.20
C ALA A 104 -23.83 20.70 11.82
N ARG A 105 -23.52 21.21 13.03
CA ARG A 105 -24.38 22.18 13.73
C ARG A 105 -24.65 23.47 12.94
N SER A 106 -23.85 23.76 11.92
CA SER A 106 -24.00 24.89 11.02
C SER A 106 -24.98 24.67 9.86
N GLY A 107 -25.57 23.47 9.74
CA GLY A 107 -26.38 23.06 8.57
C GLY A 107 -25.53 22.58 7.38
N ALA A 108 -24.21 22.51 7.52
CA ALA A 108 -23.34 21.89 6.51
C ALA A 108 -23.41 20.36 6.60
N ARG A 109 -23.22 19.67 5.48
CA ARG A 109 -23.13 18.20 5.43
C ARG A 109 -21.67 17.76 5.43
N ILE A 110 -21.38 16.72 6.20
CA ILE A 110 -20.08 16.08 6.29
C ILE A 110 -20.19 14.72 5.62
N VAL A 111 -19.48 14.53 4.51
CA VAL A 111 -19.40 13.25 3.80
C VAL A 111 -18.11 12.55 4.19
N LYS A 112 -18.22 11.34 4.74
CA LYS A 112 -17.07 10.50 5.11
C LYS A 112 -16.89 9.41 4.06
N ALA A 113 -15.69 9.26 3.53
CA ALA A 113 -15.37 8.26 2.51
C ALA A 113 -13.96 7.70 2.68
N MET A 114 -13.79 6.46 2.21
CA MET A 114 -12.48 5.82 2.06
C MET A 114 -12.06 5.94 0.60
N VAL A 115 -10.93 6.57 0.31
CA VAL A 115 -10.51 6.85 -1.06
C VAL A 115 -9.03 6.50 -1.23
N PRO A 116 -8.63 5.81 -2.31
CA PRO A 116 -7.22 5.57 -2.58
C PRO A 116 -6.45 6.88 -2.76
N LEU A 117 -5.28 7.00 -2.13
CA LEU A 117 -4.48 8.23 -2.19
C LEU A 117 -4.11 8.62 -3.63
N ALA A 118 -3.88 7.63 -4.51
CA ALA A 118 -3.60 7.84 -5.92
C ALA A 118 -4.70 8.65 -6.65
N GLU A 119 -5.94 8.58 -6.17
CA GLU A 119 -7.09 9.28 -6.75
C GLU A 119 -7.30 10.66 -6.13
N MET A 120 -6.56 11.02 -5.08
CA MET A 120 -6.73 12.28 -4.34
C MET A 120 -5.84 13.43 -4.87
N PHE A 121 -4.91 13.13 -5.78
CA PHE A 121 -4.10 14.17 -6.42
C PHE A 121 -4.99 15.16 -7.19
N GLY A 122 -4.85 16.45 -6.88
CA GLY A 122 -5.67 17.52 -7.48
C GLY A 122 -7.10 17.61 -6.95
N TYR A 123 -7.49 16.80 -5.94
CA TYR A 123 -8.87 16.77 -5.43
C TYR A 123 -9.35 18.12 -4.91
N VAL A 124 -8.50 18.88 -4.20
CA VAL A 124 -8.87 20.20 -3.65
C VAL A 124 -9.34 21.17 -4.74
N THR A 125 -8.67 21.16 -5.89
CA THR A 125 -9.05 22.02 -7.03
C THR A 125 -10.37 21.58 -7.63
N ALA A 126 -10.54 20.27 -7.89
CA ALA A 126 -11.79 19.70 -8.39
C ALA A 126 -12.98 19.98 -7.46
N LEU A 127 -12.79 19.77 -6.15
CA LEU A 127 -13.80 20.02 -5.12
C LEU A 127 -14.25 21.48 -5.12
N ARG A 128 -13.31 22.43 -5.22
CA ARG A 128 -13.64 23.85 -5.33
C ARG A 128 -14.46 24.15 -6.58
N THR A 129 -14.14 23.54 -7.72
CA THR A 129 -14.89 23.77 -8.96
C THR A 129 -16.33 23.26 -8.86
N ILE A 130 -16.55 22.05 -8.34
CA ILE A 130 -17.90 21.46 -8.26
C ILE A 130 -18.78 22.08 -7.16
N THR A 131 -18.17 22.72 -6.15
CA THR A 131 -18.90 23.33 -5.02
C THR A 131 -18.91 24.85 -5.04
N SER A 132 -18.43 25.48 -6.13
CA SER A 132 -18.24 26.93 -6.23
C SER A 132 -17.39 27.49 -5.07
N GLY A 133 -16.41 26.71 -4.60
CA GLY A 133 -15.49 27.06 -3.53
C GLY A 133 -16.05 26.95 -2.12
N ARG A 134 -17.24 26.35 -1.94
CA ARG A 134 -17.94 26.30 -0.64
C ARG A 134 -17.66 25.03 0.17
N ALA A 135 -16.94 24.07 -0.40
CA ALA A 135 -16.55 22.86 0.32
C ALA A 135 -15.07 22.85 0.73
N THR A 136 -14.81 22.13 1.80
CA THR A 136 -13.47 21.84 2.31
C THR A 136 -13.30 20.33 2.47
N SER A 137 -12.08 19.84 2.31
CA SER A 137 -11.73 18.44 2.52
C SER A 137 -10.55 18.29 3.46
N SER A 138 -10.61 17.31 4.34
CA SER A 138 -9.48 16.80 5.10
C SER A 138 -9.32 15.31 4.85
N MET A 139 -8.09 14.80 4.95
CA MET A 139 -7.84 13.38 4.85
C MET A 139 -6.72 12.94 5.78
N GLU A 140 -6.85 11.74 6.32
CA GLU A 140 -5.86 11.07 7.14
C GLU A 140 -5.58 9.67 6.59
N TYR A 141 -4.36 9.17 6.77
CA TYR A 141 -4.04 7.79 6.43
C TYR A 141 -4.85 6.85 7.32
N ASP A 142 -5.44 5.82 6.73
CA ASP A 142 -6.16 4.78 7.47
C ASP A 142 -5.42 3.44 7.41
N HIS A 143 -5.37 2.82 6.22
CA HIS A 143 -4.71 1.52 6.03
C HIS A 143 -4.25 1.32 4.58
N HIS A 144 -3.73 0.12 4.29
CA HIS A 144 -3.42 -0.32 2.93
C HIS A 144 -4.38 -1.43 2.49
N GLU A 145 -4.86 -1.35 1.26
CA GLU A 145 -5.70 -2.38 0.64
C GLU A 145 -5.02 -2.96 -0.61
N PRO A 146 -5.34 -4.22 -0.99
CA PRO A 146 -4.80 -4.80 -2.21
C PRO A 146 -5.34 -4.06 -3.44
N LEU A 147 -4.43 -3.76 -4.39
CA LEU A 147 -4.82 -3.20 -5.68
C LEU A 147 -5.65 -4.22 -6.47
N SER A 148 -6.63 -3.70 -7.22
CA SER A 148 -7.32 -4.53 -8.23
C SER A 148 -6.33 -5.07 -9.26
N ALA A 149 -6.55 -6.28 -9.76
CA ALA A 149 -5.63 -6.94 -10.69
C ALA A 149 -5.32 -6.10 -11.95
N SER A 150 -6.30 -5.35 -12.46
CA SER A 150 -6.11 -4.47 -13.61
C SER A 150 -5.18 -3.30 -13.31
N ILE A 151 -5.32 -2.65 -12.16
CA ILE A 151 -4.48 -1.50 -11.78
C ILE A 151 -3.09 -2.00 -11.40
N ALA A 152 -2.99 -3.09 -10.64
CA ALA A 152 -1.72 -3.69 -10.25
C ALA A 152 -0.86 -4.02 -11.48
N LYS A 153 -1.46 -4.62 -12.52
CA LYS A 153 -0.76 -4.92 -13.77
C LYS A 153 -0.27 -3.65 -14.48
N ALA A 154 -1.12 -2.63 -14.60
CA ALA A 154 -0.75 -1.36 -15.23
C ALA A 154 0.41 -0.66 -14.49
N VAL A 155 0.38 -0.64 -13.16
CA VAL A 155 1.46 -0.08 -12.34
C VAL A 155 2.76 -0.84 -12.55
N LEU A 156 2.72 -2.17 -12.57
CA LEU A 156 3.92 -2.98 -12.82
C LEU A 156 4.49 -2.78 -14.23
N GLU A 157 3.63 -2.64 -15.24
CA GLU A 157 4.08 -2.32 -16.60
C GLU A 157 4.78 -0.94 -16.67
N GLU A 158 4.24 0.07 -15.97
CA GLU A 158 4.82 1.42 -15.93
C GLU A 158 6.21 1.44 -15.29
N VAL A 159 6.41 0.68 -14.20
CA VAL A 159 7.69 0.63 -13.49
C VAL A 159 8.66 -0.44 -14.04
N ASN A 160 8.33 -1.08 -15.17
CA ASN A 160 9.06 -2.24 -15.71
C ASN A 160 9.26 -3.36 -14.67
N GLY A 161 8.24 -3.60 -13.85
CA GLY A 161 8.17 -4.66 -12.87
C GLY A 161 7.69 -6.00 -13.42
N HIS A 162 7.55 -6.97 -12.53
CA HIS A 162 7.24 -8.36 -12.80
C HIS A 162 5.73 -8.64 -12.69
N ALA A 163 4.98 -8.24 -13.72
CA ALA A 163 3.53 -8.45 -13.78
C ALA A 163 3.12 -9.94 -13.83
N GLU A 164 4.02 -10.82 -14.26
CA GLU A 164 3.85 -12.27 -14.30
C GLU A 164 3.82 -12.93 -12.91
N LEU A 165 4.21 -12.18 -11.87
CA LEU A 165 4.28 -12.66 -10.48
C LEU A 165 3.04 -12.31 -9.64
N LEU A 166 2.05 -11.63 -10.23
CA LEU A 166 0.74 -11.35 -9.60
C LEU A 166 -0.14 -12.60 -9.53
#